data_AF-A0A7Y2PAZ5-F1
#
_entry.id   AF-A0A7Y2PAZ5-F1
#
_cell.length_a   1.000
_cell.length_b   1.000
_cell.length_c   1.000
_cell.angle_alpha   90.00
_cell.angle_beta   90.00
_cell.angle_gamma   90.00
#
_symmetry.space_group_name_H-M   'P 1'
#
loop_
_entity.id
_entity.type
_entity.pdbx_description
1 polymer ?
#
loop_
_entity_poly.entity_id
_entity_poly.type
_entity_poly.pdbx_seq_one_letter_code
_entity_poly.pdbx_strand_id
1 'polypeptide(L)'
;MATVVFTVQSGKHPKRVSSPVTATARDFSSVGMSVVTPKISPDGIHVMYDTLMTTRNRVDATIFPEGGEPIRVSGTVIWFRAAETPEGSYIFGMQFDEPSGDLQEWLFLE
;
A
#
# COMPACT_ATOMS: atom_id res chain seq x y z
N MET A 1 9.25 10.03 -6.59
CA MET A 1 8.03 9.23 -6.34
C MET A 1 8.32 7.83 -6.84
N ALA A 2 8.13 6.78 -6.03
CA ALA A 2 8.49 5.43 -6.44
C ALA A 2 7.26 4.64 -6.93
N THR A 3 7.46 3.71 -7.86
CA THR A 3 6.41 2.77 -8.24
C THR A 3 6.16 1.79 -7.10
N VAL A 4 4.90 1.49 -6.82
CA VAL A 4 4.49 0.49 -5.84
C VAL A 4 3.57 -0.51 -6.53
N VAL A 5 3.84 -1.80 -6.33
CA VAL A 5 2.92 -2.87 -6.72
C VAL A 5 2.40 -3.51 -5.44
N PHE A 6 1.10 -3.49 -5.23
CA PHE A 6 0.49 -4.05 -4.02
C PHE A 6 -0.63 -5.04 -4.32
N THR A 7 -0.87 -5.94 -3.36
CA THR A 7 -2.04 -6.82 -3.32
C THR A 7 -2.79 -6.61 -2.02
N VAL A 8 -4.09 -6.95 -2.01
CA VAL A 8 -4.93 -6.88 -0.82
C VAL A 8 -5.36 -8.29 -0.44
N GLN A 9 -5.02 -8.72 0.76
CA GLN A 9 -5.46 -9.97 1.36
C GLN A 9 -6.68 -9.72 2.24
N SER A 10 -7.73 -10.52 2.06
CA SER A 10 -8.94 -10.42 2.87
C SER A 10 -8.70 -10.89 4.30
N GLY A 11 -9.03 -10.06 5.29
CA GLY A 11 -9.01 -10.45 6.70
C GLY A 11 -10.03 -11.54 7.05
N LYS A 12 -11.19 -11.54 6.38
CA LYS A 12 -12.25 -12.54 6.55
C LYS A 12 -11.92 -13.88 5.88
N HIS A 13 -11.26 -13.85 4.73
CA HIS A 13 -10.88 -15.03 3.97
C HIS A 13 -9.39 -14.95 3.59
N PRO A 14 -8.46 -15.34 4.48
CA PRO A 14 -7.03 -15.13 4.27
C PRO A 14 -6.44 -15.79 3.01
N LYS A 15 -7.11 -16.79 2.44
CA LYS A 15 -6.72 -17.40 1.17
C LYS A 15 -7.08 -16.56 -0.06
N ARG A 16 -7.89 -15.53 0.09
CA ARG A 16 -8.33 -14.63 -0.99
C ARG A 16 -7.42 -13.40 -1.01
N VAL A 17 -6.61 -13.32 -2.05
CA VAL A 17 -5.70 -12.22 -2.35
C VAL A 17 -6.13 -11.61 -3.68
N SER A 18 -6.11 -10.29 -3.79
CA SER A 18 -6.42 -9.61 -5.04
C SER A 18 -5.31 -9.78 -6.07
N SER A 19 -5.64 -9.53 -7.34
CA SER A 19 -4.68 -9.25 -8.39
C SER A 19 -3.80 -8.06 -7.99
N PRO A 20 -2.53 -8.01 -8.44
CA PRO A 20 -1.63 -6.91 -8.14
C PRO A 20 -2.12 -5.61 -8.78
N VAL A 21 -1.94 -4.50 -8.07
CA VAL A 21 -2.25 -3.14 -8.52
C VAL A 21 -0.97 -2.34 -8.57
N THR A 22 -0.67 -1.78 -9.73
CA THR A 22 0.39 -0.78 -9.90
C THR A 22 -0.11 0.59 -9.46
N ALA A 23 0.67 1.25 -8.62
CA ALA A 23 0.37 2.51 -7.99
C ALA A 23 1.65 3.32 -7.79
N THR A 24 1.51 4.53 -7.24
CA THR A 24 2.65 5.42 -6.99
C THR A 24 2.67 5.78 -5.52
N ALA A 25 3.82 5.61 -4.88
CA ALA A 25 4.00 6.17 -3.56
C ALA A 25 4.22 7.68 -3.63
N ARG A 26 3.45 8.39 -2.82
CA ARG A 26 3.55 9.84 -2.67
C ARG A 26 4.56 10.22 -1.60
N ASP A 27 4.58 9.50 -0.47
CA ASP A 27 5.54 9.69 0.61
C ASP A 27 5.85 8.38 1.32
N PHE A 28 6.98 8.36 2.03
CA PHE A 28 7.49 7.23 2.77
C PHE A 28 8.08 7.67 4.11
N SER A 29 8.08 6.73 5.04
CA SER A 29 8.85 6.76 6.27
C SER A 29 9.23 5.32 6.62
N SER A 30 10.10 5.11 7.60
CA SER A 30 10.41 3.77 8.06
C SER A 30 9.19 3.01 8.61
N VAL A 31 8.11 3.68 9.01
CA VAL A 31 6.93 3.09 9.68
C VAL A 31 5.68 2.98 8.80
N GLY A 32 5.72 3.56 7.60
CA GLY A 32 4.56 3.60 6.72
C GLY A 32 4.77 4.43 5.47
N MET A 33 3.76 4.43 4.61
CA MET A 33 3.79 5.15 3.34
C MET A 33 2.40 5.63 2.95
N SER A 34 2.33 6.65 2.08
CA SER A 34 1.11 7.01 1.38
C SER A 34 1.19 6.63 -0.09
N VAL A 35 0.12 6.01 -0.59
CA VAL A 35 0.06 5.44 -1.94
C VAL A 35 -1.13 6.02 -2.69
N VAL A 36 -0.84 6.61 -3.85
CA VAL A 36 -1.83 7.06 -4.83
C VAL A 36 -2.14 5.90 -5.77
N THR A 37 -3.39 5.48 -5.81
CA THR A 37 -3.86 4.30 -6.55
C THR A 37 -5.09 4.62 -7.39
N PRO A 38 -5.23 4.03 -8.59
CA PRO A 38 -6.47 4.11 -9.36
C PRO A 38 -7.61 3.28 -8.75
N LYS A 39 -7.33 2.35 -7.82
CA LYS A 39 -8.32 1.39 -7.30
C LYS A 39 -8.15 1.14 -5.80
N ILE A 40 -9.23 1.32 -5.05
CA ILE A 40 -9.30 1.03 -3.59
C ILE A 40 -9.99 -0.29 -3.25
N SER A 41 -10.54 -0.98 -4.26
CA SER A 41 -11.20 -2.28 -4.08
C SER A 41 -10.81 -3.29 -5.17
N PRO A 42 -9.51 -3.67 -5.27
CA PRO A 42 -9.08 -4.68 -6.23
C PRO A 42 -9.80 -6.01 -6.00
N ASP A 43 -10.35 -6.57 -7.09
CA ASP A 43 -11.16 -7.79 -7.10
C ASP A 43 -12.28 -7.85 -6.05
N GLY A 44 -12.84 -6.68 -5.74
CA GLY A 44 -13.91 -6.51 -4.75
C GLY A 44 -13.44 -6.62 -3.29
N ILE A 45 -12.12 -6.60 -3.03
CA ILE A 45 -11.54 -6.56 -1.70
C ILE A 45 -11.10 -5.11 -1.42
N HIS A 46 -11.78 -4.43 -0.52
CA HIS A 46 -11.48 -3.03 -0.20
C HIS A 46 -10.15 -2.94 0.58
N VAL A 47 -9.30 -1.95 0.31
CA VAL A 47 -7.92 -1.88 0.85
C VAL A 47 -7.86 -1.82 2.39
N MET A 48 -8.85 -1.20 3.01
CA MET A 48 -8.89 -0.98 4.46
C MET A 48 -9.62 -2.09 5.24
N TYR A 49 -10.86 -2.39 4.86
CA TYR A 49 -11.72 -3.32 5.59
C TYR A 49 -12.40 -4.31 4.65
N ASP A 50 -12.89 -5.43 5.18
CA ASP A 50 -13.85 -6.24 4.46
C ASP A 50 -15.17 -5.48 4.22
N THR A 51 -16.06 -6.04 3.39
CA THR A 51 -17.35 -5.40 3.06
C THR A 51 -18.25 -5.16 4.27
N LEU A 52 -17.98 -5.82 5.41
CA LEU A 52 -18.74 -5.68 6.64
C LEU A 52 -18.02 -4.82 7.71
N MET A 53 -16.86 -4.24 7.39
CA MET A 53 -16.03 -3.45 8.33
C MET A 53 -15.66 -4.17 9.63
N THR A 54 -15.70 -5.51 9.63
CA THR A 54 -15.47 -6.34 10.83
C THR A 54 -14.01 -6.74 10.98
N THR A 55 -13.29 -6.86 9.86
CA THR A 55 -11.88 -7.26 9.84
C THR A 55 -11.09 -6.30 8.97
N ARG A 56 -9.89 -5.93 9.42
CA ARG A 56 -8.93 -5.19 8.59
C ARG A 56 -8.36 -6.12 7.51
N ASN A 57 -8.19 -5.59 6.31
CA ASN A 57 -7.47 -6.28 5.26
C ASN A 57 -5.98 -5.95 5.35
N ARG A 58 -5.15 -6.88 4.88
CA ARG A 58 -3.70 -6.71 4.83
C ARG A 58 -3.30 -6.26 3.43
N VAL A 59 -2.34 -5.35 3.37
CA VAL A 59 -1.70 -4.93 2.13
C VAL A 59 -0.27 -5.44 2.14
N ASP A 60 0.09 -6.20 1.11
CA ASP A 60 1.47 -6.60 0.84
C ASP A 60 1.92 -5.84 -0.41
N ALA A 61 3.02 -5.10 -0.28
CA ALA A 61 3.50 -4.20 -1.31
C ALA A 61 5.00 -4.41 -1.59
N THR A 62 5.37 -4.20 -2.85
CA THR A 62 6.75 -4.05 -3.29
C THR A 62 6.93 -2.64 -3.82
N ILE A 63 7.84 -1.91 -3.18
CA ILE A 63 8.28 -0.57 -3.58
C ILE A 63 9.46 -0.75 -4.54
N PHE A 64 9.47 0.00 -5.63
CA PHE A 64 10.55 0.01 -6.61
C PHE A 64 11.19 1.40 -6.61
N PRO A 65 12.22 1.62 -5.76
CA PRO A 65 13.01 2.84 -5.77
C PRO A 65 13.70 3.04 -7.13
N GLU A 66 13.86 4.29 -7.55
CA GLU A 66 14.65 4.57 -8.76
C GLU A 66 16.13 4.23 -8.49
N GLY A 67 16.70 3.32 -9.28
CA GLY A 67 18.11 2.92 -9.17
C GLY A 67 18.44 2.07 -7.94
N GLY A 68 17.45 1.62 -7.18
CA GLY A 68 17.61 0.76 -5.99
C GLY A 68 17.01 -0.64 -6.15
N GLU A 69 17.26 -1.49 -5.17
CA GLU A 69 16.65 -2.82 -5.09
C GLU A 69 15.17 -2.72 -4.66
N PRO A 70 14.30 -3.64 -5.12
CA PRO A 70 12.90 -3.66 -4.69
C PRO A 70 12.75 -3.94 -3.19
N ILE A 71 11.99 -3.09 -2.49
CA ILE A 71 11.77 -3.17 -1.04
C ILE A 71 10.38 -3.75 -0.77
N ARG A 72 10.30 -4.81 0.03
CA ARG A 72 9.01 -5.44 0.40
C ARG A 72 8.53 -4.94 1.75
N VAL A 73 7.26 -4.57 1.80
CA VAL A 73 6.59 -4.13 3.04
C VAL A 73 5.21 -4.74 3.13
N SER A 74 4.78 -5.01 4.36
CA SER A 74 3.44 -5.51 4.66
C SER A 74 2.83 -4.69 5.79
N GLY A 75 1.51 -4.60 5.82
CA GLY A 75 0.84 -3.72 6.78
C GLY A 75 -0.65 -3.58 6.57
N THR A 76 -1.22 -2.56 7.21
CA THR A 76 -2.65 -2.26 7.13
C THR A 76 -2.89 -0.82 6.74
N VAL A 77 -3.97 -0.58 5.99
CA VAL A 77 -4.40 0.78 5.67
C VAL A 77 -5.07 1.40 6.88
N ILE A 78 -4.61 2.57 7.29
CA ILE A 78 -5.09 3.30 8.48
C ILE A 78 -5.98 4.49 8.13
N TRP A 79 -5.90 5.00 6.89
CA TRP A 79 -6.80 6.01 6.35
C TRP A 79 -6.80 5.97 4.81
N PHE A 80 -7.86 6.46 4.18
CA PHE A 80 -7.90 6.70 2.73
C PHE A 80 -8.84 7.86 2.40
N ARG A 81 -8.65 8.46 1.22
CA ARG A 81 -9.53 9.49 0.64
C ARG A 81 -9.40 9.54 -0.89
N ALA A 82 -10.26 10.30 -1.54
CA ALA A 82 -10.03 10.69 -2.93
C ALA A 82 -8.72 11.49 -3.03
N ALA A 83 -7.92 11.22 -4.05
CA ALA A 83 -6.72 11.99 -4.34
C ALA A 83 -7.07 13.18 -5.24
N GLU A 84 -6.40 14.30 -5.01
CA GLU A 84 -6.55 15.50 -5.84
C GLU A 84 -5.94 15.33 -7.23
N THR A 85 -4.92 14.48 -7.35
CA THR A 85 -4.21 14.24 -8.61
C THR A 85 -3.64 12.82 -8.63
N PRO A 86 -3.80 12.06 -9.74
CA PRO A 86 -4.67 12.35 -10.89
C PRO A 86 -6.17 12.28 -10.54
N GLU A 87 -7.03 12.91 -11.34
CA GLU A 87 -8.48 12.86 -11.14
C GLU A 87 -9.00 11.41 -11.17
N GLY A 88 -9.98 11.10 -10.32
CA GLY A 88 -10.55 9.75 -10.19
C GLY A 88 -9.65 8.74 -9.46
N SER A 89 -8.48 9.17 -8.99
CA SER A 89 -7.63 8.33 -8.15
C SER A 89 -7.92 8.51 -6.65
N TYR A 90 -7.34 7.64 -5.86
CA TYR A 90 -7.44 7.61 -4.42
C TYR A 90 -6.06 7.66 -3.81
N ILE A 91 -5.98 8.09 -2.56
CA ILE A 91 -4.78 7.99 -1.75
C ILE A 91 -5.10 7.29 -0.44
N PHE A 92 -4.24 6.35 -0.05
CA PHE A 92 -4.34 5.70 1.24
C PHE A 92 -3.02 5.77 2.00
N GLY A 93 -3.11 5.85 3.31
CA GLY A 93 -1.97 5.71 4.22
C GLY A 93 -1.92 4.29 4.77
N MET A 94 -0.77 3.65 4.60
CA MET A 94 -0.47 2.32 5.10
C MET A 94 0.53 2.42 6.25
N GLN A 95 0.20 1.78 7.36
CA GLN A 95 1.13 1.52 8.44
C GLN A 95 1.75 0.14 8.24
N PHE A 96 3.08 0.05 8.31
CA PHE A 96 3.78 -1.23 8.22
C PHE A 96 3.62 -2.03 9.51
N ASP A 97 3.63 -3.36 9.40
CA ASP A 97 3.62 -4.24 10.57
C ASP A 97 4.88 -4.07 11.42
N GLU A 98 6.02 -3.89 10.73
CA GLU A 98 7.32 -3.64 11.33
C GLU A 98 8.00 -2.49 10.56
N PRO A 99 8.81 -1.65 11.24
CA PRO A 99 9.59 -0.64 10.54
C PRO A 99 10.53 -1.28 9.51
N SER A 100 10.60 -0.73 8.30
CA SER A 100 11.47 -1.25 7.24
C SER A 100 12.87 -0.64 7.35
N GLY A 101 13.86 -1.48 7.66
CA GLY A 101 15.29 -1.11 7.67
C GLY A 101 15.79 -0.71 6.28
N ASP A 102 15.48 -1.51 5.26
CA ASP A 102 15.85 -1.22 3.87
C ASP A 102 15.30 0.13 3.37
N LEU A 103 14.05 0.45 3.74
CA LEU A 103 13.44 1.73 3.39
C LEU A 103 14.08 2.89 4.17
N GLN A 104 14.42 2.65 5.44
CA GLN A 104 15.15 3.63 6.25
C GLN A 104 16.53 3.91 5.65
N GLU A 105 17.28 2.89 5.22
CA GLU A 105 18.57 3.05 4.54
C GLU A 105 18.44 3.81 3.23
N TRP A 106 17.47 3.45 2.39
CA TRP A 106 17.22 4.18 1.13
C TRP A 106 16.88 5.65 1.37
N LEU A 107 16.04 5.97 2.36
CA LEU A 107 15.69 7.35 2.72
C LEU A 107 16.88 8.19 3.23
N PHE A 108 17.96 7.57 3.71
CA PHE A 108 19.19 8.28 4.10
C PHE A 108 20.18 8.47 2.94
N LEU A 109 19.95 7.81 1.80
CA LEU A 109 20.80 7.91 0.60
C LEU A 109 20.31 8.96 -0.41
N GLU A 110 19.06 9.41 -0.30
CA GLU A 110 18.49 10.57 -1.04
C GLU A 110 18.71 11.89 -0.30
#